data_AF-A0A8X6J3F9-F1
#
_entry.id   AF-A0A8X6J3F9-F1
#
_cell.length_a   1.000
_cell.length_b   1.000
_cell.length_c   1.000
_cell.angle_alpha   90.00
_cell.angle_beta   90.00
_cell.angle_gamma   90.00
#
_symmetry.space_group_name_H-M   'P 1'
#
loop_
_entity.id
_entity.type
_entity.pdbx_description
1 polymer ?
#
loop_
_entity_poly.entity_id
_entity_poly.type
_entity_poly.pdbx_seq_one_letter_code
_entity_poly.pdbx_strand_id
1 'polypeptide(L)'
;MPPKGRGRGFNNHKGQRRHFTNPDQLAQSEEKKEKERQWRQQRGEISSEEESEESGSSESSSEEESNEGEVQVKAKGVQHLIEIENPNHVVKKEKKVDAVQLNENTQLSRREREELEKQRAKAHYQKLHAAGKTTEAKADLARLAIIRKQREEAAKRREEELKAKQEAEKAKANMTKKALGKRT
;
A
#
# COMPACT_ATOMS: atom_id res chain seq x y z
N MET A 1 0.36 -9.10 55.05
CA MET A 1 0.92 -7.91 54.37
C MET A 1 0.95 -8.20 52.87
N PRO A 2 0.20 -7.48 52.03
CA PRO A 2 0.27 -7.69 50.58
C PRO A 2 1.60 -7.13 50.02
N PRO A 3 2.18 -7.76 48.97
CA PRO A 3 3.46 -7.33 48.43
C PRO A 3 3.34 -5.97 47.73
N LYS A 4 4.23 -5.05 48.10
CA LYS A 4 4.40 -3.72 47.52
C LYS A 4 4.49 -3.81 46.00
N GLY A 5 3.49 -3.25 45.31
CA GLY A 5 3.50 -3.10 43.86
C GLY A 5 4.73 -2.33 43.40
N ARG A 6 5.54 -2.93 42.52
CA ARG A 6 6.57 -2.23 41.77
C ARG A 6 5.88 -1.17 40.91
N GLY A 7 6.15 0.09 41.17
CA GLY A 7 5.62 1.20 40.38
C GLY A 7 5.94 0.98 38.90
N ARG A 8 4.91 0.98 38.05
CA ARG A 8 5.09 1.10 36.61
C ARG A 8 5.68 2.48 36.36
N GLY A 9 6.99 2.56 36.21
CA GLY A 9 7.65 3.78 35.79
C GLY A 9 6.99 4.25 34.50
N PHE A 10 6.48 5.48 34.51
CA PHE A 10 5.98 6.12 33.31
C PHE A 10 7.06 6.01 32.24
N ASN A 11 6.75 5.38 31.11
CA ASN A 11 7.68 5.24 30.01
C ASN A 11 8.07 6.64 29.56
N ASN A 12 9.24 7.11 29.96
CA ASN A 12 9.79 8.38 29.51
C ASN A 12 10.15 8.22 28.03
N HIS A 13 9.23 8.61 27.14
CA HIS A 13 9.41 8.63 25.68
C HIS A 13 10.47 9.66 25.23
N LYS A 14 11.07 10.40 26.17
CA LYS A 14 12.07 11.43 25.89
C LYS A 14 13.43 10.76 25.65
N GLY A 15 13.86 10.73 24.39
CA GLY A 15 15.12 10.13 23.95
C GLY A 15 14.99 8.77 23.26
N GLN A 16 13.77 8.23 23.14
CA GLN A 16 13.52 7.02 22.36
C GLN A 16 13.54 7.38 20.86
N ARG A 17 14.19 6.55 20.04
CA ARG A 17 14.28 6.77 18.59
C ARG A 17 12.86 6.82 18.01
N ARG A 18 12.52 7.92 17.33
CA ARG A 18 11.23 8.05 16.65
C ARG A 18 11.23 7.09 15.46
N HIS A 19 10.42 6.05 15.54
CA HIS A 19 10.15 5.18 14.40
C HIS A 19 9.08 5.86 13.53
N PHE A 20 9.46 6.23 12.31
CA PHE A 20 8.49 6.65 11.30
C PHE A 20 8.03 5.40 10.56
N THR A 21 6.73 5.15 10.52
CA THR A 21 6.17 4.06 9.73
C THR A 21 6.37 4.38 8.26
N ASN A 22 7.13 3.53 7.57
CA ASN A 22 7.32 3.65 6.12
C ASN A 22 6.01 3.30 5.39
N PRO A 23 5.73 3.90 4.22
CA PRO A 23 4.51 3.63 3.46
C PRO A 23 4.33 2.14 3.12
N ASP A 24 5.41 1.44 2.78
CA ASP A 24 5.37 -0.01 2.54
C ASP A 24 5.00 -0.81 3.81
N GLN A 25 5.38 -0.31 4.99
CA GLN A 25 5.06 -0.96 6.26
C GLN A 25 3.58 -0.78 6.63
N LEU A 26 3.01 0.37 6.27
CA LEU A 26 1.58 0.67 6.38
C LEU A 26 0.77 -0.26 5.48
N ALA A 27 1.14 -0.37 4.20
CA ALA A 27 0.47 -1.26 3.25
C ALA A 27 0.51 -2.74 3.71
N GLN A 28 1.66 -3.21 4.19
CA GLN A 28 1.76 -4.57 4.74
C GLN A 28 0.93 -4.77 6.01
N SER A 29 0.77 -3.72 6.82
CA SER A 29 -0.07 -3.77 8.02
C SER A 29 -1.55 -3.83 7.66
N GLU A 30 -1.98 -3.09 6.63
CA GLU A 30 -3.34 -3.11 6.11
C GLU A 30 -3.65 -4.45 5.45
N GLU A 31 -2.76 -4.98 4.60
CA GLU A 31 -2.96 -6.28 3.97
C GLU A 31 -3.06 -7.42 4.99
N LYS A 32 -2.27 -7.35 6.08
CA LYS A 32 -2.38 -8.32 7.19
C LYS A 32 -3.72 -8.22 7.91
N LYS A 33 -4.18 -7.00 8.19
CA LYS A 33 -5.49 -6.74 8.81
C LYS A 33 -6.63 -7.23 7.93
N GLU A 34 -6.56 -6.97 6.63
CA GLU A 34 -7.56 -7.44 5.65
C GLU A 34 -7.60 -8.97 5.57
N LYS A 35 -6.44 -9.63 5.52
CA LYS A 35 -6.35 -11.10 5.52
C LYS A 35 -6.90 -11.71 6.81
N GLU A 36 -6.57 -11.12 7.96
CA GLU A 36 -7.10 -11.55 9.26
C GLU A 36 -8.61 -11.36 9.33
N ARG A 37 -9.11 -10.25 8.78
CA ARG A 37 -10.55 -9.98 8.69
C ARG A 37 -11.26 -10.97 7.78
N GLN A 38 -10.71 -11.25 6.60
CA GLN A 38 -11.23 -12.29 5.70
C GLN A 38 -11.20 -13.68 6.34
N TRP A 39 -10.18 -13.98 7.16
CA TRP A 39 -10.09 -15.22 7.91
C TRP A 39 -11.19 -15.33 8.98
N ARG A 40 -11.46 -14.25 9.73
CA ARG A 40 -12.56 -14.18 10.70
C ARG A 40 -13.94 -14.23 10.05
N GLN A 41 -14.12 -13.58 8.89
CA GLN A 41 -15.35 -13.67 8.09
C GLN A 41 -15.64 -15.10 7.63
N GLN A 42 -14.63 -15.82 7.14
CA GLN A 42 -14.77 -17.22 6.73
C GLN A 42 -15.13 -18.16 7.89
N ARG A 43 -14.75 -17.81 9.13
CA ARG A 43 -15.18 -18.51 10.35
C ARG A 43 -16.56 -18.12 10.86
N GLY A 44 -17.20 -17.11 10.26
CA GLY A 44 -18.48 -16.58 10.73
C GLY A 44 -18.38 -15.80 12.04
N GLU A 45 -17.19 -15.35 12.43
CA GLU A 45 -16.95 -14.58 13.67
C GLU A 45 -17.27 -13.09 13.54
N ILE A 46 -17.45 -12.57 12.30
CA ILE A 46 -17.88 -11.19 12.07
C ILE A 46 -18.96 -11.17 10.98
N SER A 47 -20.03 -10.41 11.19
CA SER A 47 -21.02 -10.07 10.15
C SER A 47 -20.66 -8.73 9.52
N SER A 48 -20.99 -8.54 8.24
CA SER A 48 -20.62 -7.36 7.43
C SER A 48 -21.06 -6.00 8.02
N GLU A 49 -21.93 -6.00 9.04
CA GLU A 49 -22.51 -4.82 9.68
C GLU A 49 -21.65 -4.25 10.84
N GLU A 50 -20.74 -5.04 11.40
CA GLU A 50 -19.84 -4.62 12.52
C GLU A 50 -18.56 -3.91 12.00
N GLU A 51 -18.56 -3.47 10.73
CA GLU A 51 -17.39 -2.88 10.07
C GLU A 51 -17.22 -1.37 10.34
N SER A 52 -18.30 -0.65 10.62
CA SER A 52 -18.25 0.83 10.73
C SER A 52 -17.80 1.37 12.09
N GLU A 53 -17.71 0.52 13.12
CA GLU A 53 -17.59 0.98 14.52
C GLU A 53 -16.12 1.03 15.02
N GLU A 54 -15.18 0.30 14.42
CA GLU A 54 -13.82 0.12 14.99
C GLU A 54 -12.72 1.00 14.34
N SER A 55 -13.10 2.14 13.74
CA SER A 55 -12.16 3.25 13.49
C SER A 55 -12.49 4.53 14.26
N GLY A 56 -13.46 4.46 15.19
CA GLY A 56 -14.02 5.63 15.89
C GLY A 56 -13.78 5.70 17.40
N SER A 57 -12.78 5.01 17.97
CA SER A 57 -12.48 5.14 19.41
C SER A 57 -11.23 5.99 19.65
N SER A 58 -11.39 7.31 19.50
CA SER A 58 -10.58 8.29 20.23
C SER A 58 -11.52 9.24 20.97
N GLU A 59 -11.44 9.15 22.29
CA GLU A 59 -12.11 9.94 23.30
C GLU A 59 -11.98 11.45 23.02
N SER A 60 -13.13 12.12 22.79
CA SER A 60 -13.24 13.57 22.87
C SER A 60 -14.57 13.90 23.54
N SER A 61 -14.55 13.86 24.86
CA SER A 61 -15.49 14.60 25.70
C SER A 61 -15.50 16.08 25.30
N SER A 62 -16.62 16.57 24.77
CA SER A 62 -16.99 17.98 24.85
C SER A 62 -18.50 18.10 24.68
N GLU A 63 -19.18 18.14 25.82
CA GLU A 63 -20.39 18.95 26.01
C GLU A 63 -20.14 20.36 25.46
N GLU A 64 -21.03 20.86 24.62
CA GLU A 64 -21.84 22.07 24.89
C GLU A 64 -22.67 22.46 23.67
N GLU A 65 -23.82 23.02 24.00
CA GLU A 65 -24.93 23.39 23.17
C GLU A 65 -24.57 24.62 22.30
N SER A 66 -25.02 24.67 21.04
CA SER A 66 -24.97 25.90 20.24
C SER A 66 -25.96 25.89 19.09
N ASN A 67 -27.20 26.21 19.45
CA ASN A 67 -27.93 27.39 18.96
C ASN A 67 -27.59 27.90 17.54
N GLU A 68 -28.61 27.85 16.65
CA GLU A 68 -28.66 28.62 15.41
C GLU A 68 -28.52 30.12 15.69
N GLY A 69 -27.41 30.71 15.26
CA GLY A 69 -27.21 32.15 15.28
C GLY A 69 -26.01 32.54 14.44
N GLU A 70 -26.21 33.48 13.51
CA GLU A 70 -25.19 34.06 12.63
C GLU A 70 -23.88 34.34 13.37
N VAL A 71 -22.83 33.56 13.06
CA VAL A 71 -21.51 33.73 13.67
C VAL A 71 -20.84 34.95 13.06
N GLN A 72 -21.08 36.11 13.67
CA GLN A 72 -20.20 37.26 13.50
C GLN A 72 -18.83 36.87 14.07
N VAL A 73 -17.84 36.68 13.19
CA VAL A 73 -16.46 36.40 13.58
C VAL A 73 -15.99 37.55 14.49
N LYS A 74 -15.90 37.29 15.79
CA LYS A 74 -15.48 38.27 16.79
C LYS A 74 -14.12 38.84 16.39
N ALA A 75 -14.07 40.14 16.14
CA ALA A 75 -12.84 40.87 15.88
C ALA A 75 -11.81 40.60 16.96
N LYS A 76 -10.54 40.42 16.58
CA LYS A 76 -9.46 40.36 17.55
C LYS A 76 -9.09 41.78 17.96
N GLY A 77 -9.41 42.14 19.20
CA GLY A 77 -9.02 43.41 19.80
C GLY A 77 -9.65 44.63 19.11
N VAL A 78 -8.87 45.69 18.93
CA VAL A 78 -9.32 47.02 18.45
C VAL A 78 -9.51 47.08 16.92
N GLN A 79 -9.33 45.95 16.22
CA GLN A 79 -9.40 45.89 14.75
C GLN A 79 -10.77 46.32 14.17
N HIS A 80 -11.85 46.23 14.93
CA HIS A 80 -13.16 46.74 14.49
C HIS A 80 -13.38 48.23 14.74
N LEU A 81 -12.54 48.88 15.54
CA LEU A 81 -12.69 50.30 15.88
C LEU A 81 -11.85 51.21 14.97
N ILE A 82 -10.85 50.67 14.28
CA ILE A 82 -9.92 51.43 13.43
C ILE A 82 -10.20 51.12 11.96
N GLU A 83 -10.60 52.15 11.23
CA GLU A 83 -10.77 52.10 9.78
C GLU A 83 -9.39 52.05 9.10
N ILE A 84 -9.15 51.03 8.27
CA ILE A 84 -7.88 50.86 7.57
C ILE A 84 -7.98 51.56 6.20
N GLU A 85 -7.53 52.81 6.10
CA GLU A 85 -7.46 53.60 4.85
C GLU A 85 -6.22 53.27 3.98
N ASN A 86 -5.61 52.09 4.15
CA ASN A 86 -4.46 51.73 3.34
C ASN A 86 -4.93 51.27 1.94
N PRO A 87 -4.61 51.99 0.86
CA PRO A 87 -5.05 51.65 -0.49
C PRO A 87 -4.51 50.31 -1.00
N ASN A 88 -3.43 49.80 -0.42
CA ASN A 88 -2.86 48.48 -0.72
C ASN A 88 -3.37 47.38 0.22
N HIS A 89 -4.33 47.67 1.11
CA HIS A 89 -4.87 46.68 2.04
C HIS A 89 -5.82 45.72 1.32
N VAL A 90 -5.38 44.47 1.18
CA VAL A 90 -6.16 43.42 0.53
C VAL A 90 -7.17 42.84 1.53
N VAL A 91 -8.43 43.27 1.42
CA VAL A 91 -9.55 42.70 2.17
C VAL A 91 -9.91 41.33 1.59
N LYS A 92 -9.64 40.26 2.33
CA LYS A 92 -10.05 38.90 1.96
C LYS A 92 -11.56 38.75 2.17
N LYS A 93 -12.33 38.86 1.09
CA LYS A 93 -13.76 38.55 1.09
C LYS A 93 -13.95 37.07 0.79
N GLU A 94 -14.73 36.38 1.60
CA GLU A 94 -15.10 34.99 1.37
C GLU A 94 -16.02 34.91 0.15
N LYS A 95 -15.58 34.24 -0.92
CA LYS A 95 -16.38 34.00 -2.12
C LYS A 95 -16.87 32.56 -2.09
N LYS A 96 -18.14 32.36 -2.46
CA LYS A 96 -18.72 31.02 -2.63
C LYS A 96 -17.95 30.26 -3.71
N VAL A 97 -17.63 28.99 -3.44
CA VAL A 97 -16.77 28.14 -4.29
C VAL A 97 -17.30 28.06 -5.73
N ASP A 98 -18.62 28.02 -5.90
CA ASP A 98 -19.29 27.94 -7.21
C ASP A 98 -19.12 29.19 -8.09
N ALA A 99 -18.78 30.34 -7.50
CA ALA A 99 -18.57 31.59 -8.24
C ALA A 99 -17.10 31.80 -8.66
N VAL A 100 -16.20 30.88 -8.29
CA VAL A 100 -14.79 30.92 -8.70
C VAL A 100 -14.65 30.24 -10.05
N GLN A 101 -14.72 31.02 -11.13
CA GLN A 101 -14.34 30.55 -12.46
C GLN A 101 -12.82 30.25 -12.47
N LEU A 102 -12.49 28.97 -12.42
CA LEU A 102 -11.13 28.46 -12.62
C LEU A 102 -10.75 28.67 -14.08
N ASN A 103 -10.32 29.88 -14.42
CA ASN A 103 -9.83 30.18 -15.76
C ASN A 103 -8.65 29.25 -16.08
N GLU A 104 -8.82 28.37 -17.07
CA GLU A 104 -7.84 27.38 -17.57
C GLU A 104 -6.50 27.99 -18.03
N ASN A 105 -6.44 29.33 -18.09
CA ASN A 105 -5.29 30.12 -18.52
C ASN A 105 -4.38 30.56 -17.37
N THR A 106 -4.61 30.10 -16.13
CA THR A 106 -3.63 30.28 -15.04
C THR A 106 -2.43 29.39 -15.33
N GLN A 107 -1.48 30.00 -16.04
CA GLN A 107 -0.19 29.39 -16.32
C GLN A 107 0.46 28.99 -14.98
N LEU A 108 0.55 27.68 -14.73
CA LEU A 108 1.25 27.13 -13.57
C LEU A 108 2.60 27.82 -13.40
N SER A 109 2.93 28.15 -12.15
CA SER A 109 4.19 28.78 -11.82
C SER A 109 5.34 27.95 -12.41
N ARG A 110 6.43 28.59 -12.83
CA ARG A 110 7.60 27.88 -13.40
C ARG A 110 8.02 26.69 -12.54
N ARG A 111 7.97 26.87 -11.21
CA ARG A 111 8.25 25.83 -10.22
C ARG A 111 7.27 24.65 -10.29
N GLU A 112 5.99 24.93 -10.44
CA GLU A 112 4.93 23.91 -10.54
C GLU A 112 5.02 23.13 -11.85
N ARG A 113 5.40 23.79 -12.96
CA ARG A 113 5.64 23.13 -14.25
C ARG A 113 6.80 22.15 -14.19
N GLU A 114 7.93 22.58 -13.64
CA GLU A 114 9.12 21.72 -13.47
C GLU A 114 8.82 20.55 -12.53
N GLU A 115 8.01 20.75 -11.49
CA GLU A 115 7.60 19.68 -10.57
C GLU A 115 6.67 18.67 -11.23
N LEU A 116 5.67 19.12 -12.00
CA LEU A 116 4.79 18.23 -12.77
C LEU A 116 5.56 17.46 -13.85
N GLU A 117 6.51 18.11 -14.52
CA GLU A 117 7.36 17.43 -15.50
C GLU A 117 8.22 16.36 -14.84
N LYS A 118 8.82 16.66 -13.68
CA LYS A 118 9.57 15.68 -12.88
C LYS A 118 8.70 14.52 -12.45
N GLN A 119 7.46 14.77 -12.04
CA GLN A 119 6.50 13.71 -11.71
C GLN A 119 6.15 12.86 -12.93
N ARG A 120 5.86 13.49 -14.08
CA ARG A 120 5.57 12.81 -15.35
C ARG A 120 6.76 11.98 -15.83
N ALA A 121 7.98 12.48 -15.73
CA ALA A 121 9.19 11.77 -16.10
C ALA A 121 9.41 10.52 -15.23
N LYS A 122 9.21 10.65 -13.90
CA LYS A 122 9.25 9.51 -12.98
C LYS A 122 8.19 8.46 -13.32
N ALA A 123 6.95 8.89 -13.52
CA ALA A 123 5.86 7.99 -13.90
C ALA A 123 6.13 7.29 -15.24
N HIS A 124 6.68 8.02 -16.21
CA HIS A 124 7.07 7.46 -17.50
C HIS A 124 8.20 6.43 -17.36
N TYR A 125 9.23 6.73 -16.55
CA TYR A 125 10.30 5.77 -16.26
C TYR A 125 9.75 4.50 -15.62
N GLN A 126 8.92 4.65 -14.58
CA GLN A 126 8.25 3.52 -13.92
C GLN A 126 7.40 2.70 -14.89
N LYS A 127 6.64 3.36 -15.76
CA LYS A 127 5.84 2.71 -16.80
C LYS A 127 6.71 1.93 -17.79
N LEU A 128 7.83 2.50 -18.24
CA LEU A 128 8.78 1.81 -19.11
C LEU A 128 9.47 0.64 -18.41
N HIS A 129 9.79 0.79 -17.13
CA HIS A 129 10.41 -0.25 -16.32
C HIS A 129 9.44 -1.42 -16.11
N ALA A 130 8.19 -1.12 -15.74
CA ALA A 130 7.11 -2.11 -15.64
C ALA A 130 6.84 -2.81 -16.99
N ALA A 131 6.93 -2.09 -18.10
CA ALA A 131 6.82 -2.66 -19.44
C ALA A 131 8.05 -3.47 -19.88
N GLY A 132 9.09 -3.58 -19.05
CA GLY A 132 10.31 -4.32 -19.40
C GLY A 132 11.17 -3.65 -20.46
N LYS A 133 11.00 -2.33 -20.69
CA LYS A 133 11.70 -1.61 -21.77
C LYS A 133 13.02 -0.97 -21.32
N THR A 134 13.18 -0.70 -20.03
CA THR A 134 14.44 -0.22 -19.43
C THR A 134 15.52 -1.29 -19.54
N THR A 135 16.79 -0.89 -19.58
CA THR A 135 17.93 -1.81 -19.63
C THR A 135 17.95 -2.76 -18.44
N GLU A 136 17.64 -2.26 -17.25
CA GLU A 136 17.51 -3.02 -16.00
C GLU A 136 16.42 -4.10 -16.12
N ALA A 137 15.20 -3.72 -16.47
CA ALA A 137 14.10 -4.68 -16.55
C ALA A 137 14.32 -5.72 -17.67
N LYS A 138 14.95 -5.33 -18.78
CA LYS A 138 15.36 -6.29 -19.83
C LYS A 138 16.35 -7.31 -19.31
N ALA A 139 17.34 -6.88 -18.52
CA ALA A 139 18.33 -7.77 -17.93
C ALA A 139 17.68 -8.75 -16.94
N ASP A 140 16.76 -8.27 -16.11
CA ASP A 140 16.01 -9.13 -15.17
C ASP A 140 15.12 -10.14 -15.90
N LEU A 141 14.41 -9.71 -16.95
CA LEU A 141 13.64 -10.63 -17.79
C LEU A 141 14.52 -11.67 -18.48
N ALA A 142 15.70 -11.27 -18.98
CA ALA A 142 16.66 -12.19 -19.58
C ALA A 142 17.18 -13.22 -18.56
N ARG A 143 17.49 -12.77 -17.33
CA ARG A 143 17.88 -13.65 -16.22
C ARG A 143 16.78 -14.65 -15.87
N LEU A 144 15.54 -14.19 -15.77
CA LEU A 144 14.38 -15.06 -15.52
C LEU A 144 14.16 -16.05 -16.68
N ALA A 145 14.37 -15.64 -17.93
CA ALA A 145 14.27 -16.51 -19.08
C ALA A 145 15.32 -17.63 -19.06
N ILE A 146 16.56 -17.33 -18.65
CA ILE A 146 17.61 -18.36 -18.48
C ILE A 146 17.18 -19.38 -17.42
N ILE A 147 16.67 -18.93 -16.27
CA ILE A 147 16.20 -19.84 -15.20
C ILE A 147 15.04 -20.70 -15.68
N ARG A 148 14.07 -20.12 -16.41
CA ARG A 148 12.96 -20.88 -16.99
C ARG A 148 13.47 -21.97 -17.94
N LYS A 149 14.38 -21.63 -18.86
CA LYS A 149 15.02 -22.60 -19.77
C LYS A 149 15.71 -23.72 -19.02
N GLN A 150 16.52 -23.40 -18.00
CA GLN A 150 17.21 -24.42 -17.19
C GLN A 150 16.22 -25.33 -16.45
N ARG A 151 15.10 -24.80 -15.95
CA ARG A 151 14.05 -25.59 -15.30
C ARG A 151 13.33 -26.51 -16.29
N GLU A 152 12.99 -25.98 -17.46
CA GLU A 152 12.35 -26.76 -18.53
C GLU A 152 13.27 -27.86 -19.05
N GLU A 153 14.55 -27.56 -19.28
CA GLU A 153 15.55 -28.55 -19.68
C GLU A 153 15.74 -29.61 -18.60
N ALA A 154 15.84 -29.23 -17.32
CA ALA A 154 15.95 -30.18 -16.21
C ALA A 154 14.69 -31.05 -16.05
N ALA A 155 13.50 -30.50 -16.32
CA ALA A 155 12.25 -31.26 -16.32
C ALA A 155 12.21 -32.25 -17.49
N LYS A 156 12.54 -31.81 -18.71
CA LYS A 156 12.65 -32.68 -19.89
C LYS A 156 13.67 -33.79 -19.68
N ARG A 157 14.85 -33.48 -19.14
CA ARG A 157 15.87 -34.48 -18.81
C ARG A 157 15.37 -35.51 -17.80
N ARG A 158 14.64 -35.08 -16.77
CA ARG A 158 14.00 -36.01 -15.80
C ARG A 158 12.93 -36.89 -16.45
N GLU A 159 12.10 -36.33 -17.32
CA GLU A 159 11.07 -37.10 -18.03
C GLU A 159 11.68 -38.12 -19.00
N GLU A 160 12.72 -37.75 -19.74
CA GLU A 160 13.46 -38.65 -20.62
C GLU A 160 14.13 -39.78 -19.83
N GLU A 161 14.77 -39.47 -18.70
CA GLU A 161 15.40 -40.48 -17.84
C GLU A 161 14.37 -41.42 -17.22
N LEU A 162 13.20 -40.90 -16.80
CA LEU A 162 12.10 -41.73 -16.31
C LEU A 162 11.53 -42.63 -17.40
N LYS A 163 11.33 -42.13 -18.63
CA LYS A 163 10.88 -42.94 -19.77
C LYS A 163 11.89 -44.02 -20.12
N ALA A 164 13.18 -43.69 -20.18
CA ALA A 164 14.25 -44.66 -20.43
C ALA A 164 14.33 -45.74 -19.33
N LYS A 165 14.16 -45.37 -18.06
CA LYS A 165 14.08 -46.32 -16.94
C LYS A 165 12.86 -47.24 -17.08
N GLN A 166 11.69 -46.70 -17.39
CA GLN A 166 10.48 -47.50 -17.61
C GLN A 166 10.61 -48.44 -18.81
N GLU A 167 11.21 -48.00 -19.92
CA GLU A 167 11.48 -48.84 -21.08
C GLU A 167 12.49 -49.93 -20.77
N ALA A 168 13.55 -49.61 -20.02
CA ALA A 168 14.51 -50.60 -19.54
C ALA A 168 13.88 -51.61 -18.58
N GLU A 169 13.00 -51.17 -17.67
CA GLU A 169 12.24 -52.05 -16.78
C GLU A 169 11.26 -52.93 -17.55
N LYS A 170 10.54 -52.38 -18.54
CA LYS A 170 9.67 -53.16 -19.44
C LYS A 170 10.47 -54.17 -20.25
N ALA A 171 11.63 -53.79 -20.79
CA ALA A 171 12.52 -54.69 -21.51
C ALA A 171 13.06 -55.81 -20.61
N LYS A 172 13.51 -55.48 -19.39
CA LYS A 172 13.92 -56.45 -18.37
C LYS A 172 12.76 -57.40 -18.02
N ALA A 173 11.56 -56.86 -17.78
CA ALA A 173 10.37 -57.66 -17.48
C ALA A 173 9.95 -58.57 -18.65
N ASN A 174 10.10 -58.11 -19.90
CA ASN A 174 9.84 -58.93 -21.08
C ASN A 174 10.90 -60.04 -21.24
N MET A 175 12.18 -59.74 -20.99
CA MET A 175 13.26 -60.72 -21.01
C MET A 175 13.09 -61.78 -19.91
N THR A 176 12.72 -61.39 -18.69
CA THR A 176 12.44 -62.34 -17.61
C THR A 176 11.22 -63.20 -17.91
N LYS A 177 10.13 -62.64 -18.46
CA LYS A 177 8.95 -63.41 -18.92
C LYS A 177 9.30 -64.42 -20.03
N LYS A 178 10.16 -64.03 -20.98
CA LYS A 178 10.64 -64.92 -22.05
C LYS A 178 11.54 -66.04 -21.50
N ALA A 179 12.43 -65.72 -20.55
CA ALA A 179 13.34 -66.68 -19.93
C ALA A 179 12.61 -67.67 -18.99
N LEU A 180 11.57 -67.21 -18.29
CA LEU A 180 10.69 -68.07 -17.48
C LEU A 180 9.81 -68.99 -18.31
N GLY A 181 9.95 -68.99 -19.64
CA GLY A 181 9.45 -70.05 -20.49
C GLY A 181 7.97 -70.30 -20.28
N LYS A 182 7.14 -69.28 -20.46
CA LYS A 182 5.71 -69.50 -20.74
C LYS A 182 5.59 -70.08 -22.16
N ARG A 183 6.13 -71.29 -22.30
CA ARG A 183 5.83 -72.24 -23.36
C ARG A 183 4.37 -72.59 -23.09
N THR A 184 3.49 -72.10 -23.94
CA THR A 184 2.29 -72.87 -24.28
C THR A 184 2.72 -74.28 -24.69
#